data_AF-A0A1F4RMV3-F1
#
_entry.id   AF-A0A1F4RMV3-F1
#
_cell.length_a   1.000
_cell.length_b   1.000
_cell.length_c   1.000
_cell.angle_alpha   90.00
_cell.angle_beta   90.00
_cell.angle_gamma   90.00
#
_symmetry.space_group_name_H-M   'P 1'
#
loop_
_entity.id
_entity.type
_entity.pdbx_description
1 polymer ?
#
loop_
_entity_poly.entity_id
_entity_poly.type
_entity_poly.pdbx_seq_one_letter_code
_entity_poly.pdbx_strand_id
1 'polypeptide(L)'
;MKDLIKATFIVGLIFLLSVSLYAQANFNTSLHKTRAGKNYWYGANTNAPKPGFESLTNVPITHENLDCISCHPADGLDANGDPYPTPYVPGCVDCHATKSGYAVSEDNCYGCHERQATEVNKLGYSDVHRDATNPLKCWDCHKKAELHGDDGVAYNSFLETGAMKTDCSDCHTATAGTLPDHSEYDPHYGRLHCDACHVQSVISCYNCHFESMVQSKIKRPKQPIHDFVILVNREKDGKVGTATFHSLSYQGKAWTAIAPYHAHTITANGRRCPDCHANQGGTIEAIEQYNSTGQIKFAAWNSSDRTLGWLHGVVPLPDDFATSFKMDFLTYDGSTSDPPTLSDNWSYIGKDSWDGFQMFFATPLTKAQMARLGMGDEWDLTYIGEACVICHTWTVSYRETGHRNTINSAYAGAPSYPGNTSPGVPNPPADKTWNDI
;
A
#
# COMPACT_ATOMS: atom_id res chain seq x y z
N MET A 1 -38.65 8.17 44.80
CA MET A 1 -37.91 6.93 44.45
C MET A 1 -38.47 6.27 43.18
N LYS A 2 -39.78 5.98 43.07
CA LYS A 2 -40.40 5.44 41.84
C LYS A 2 -40.25 6.35 40.62
N ASP A 3 -40.41 7.66 40.78
CA ASP A 3 -40.28 8.62 39.66
C ASP A 3 -38.84 8.84 39.23
N LEU A 4 -37.88 8.73 40.16
CA LEU A 4 -36.45 8.76 39.86
C LEU A 4 -36.01 7.51 39.07
N ILE A 5 -36.50 6.32 39.45
CA ILE A 5 -36.22 5.07 38.72
C ILE A 5 -36.84 5.10 37.31
N LYS A 6 -38.06 5.63 37.16
CA LYS A 6 -38.69 5.83 35.84
C LYS A 6 -37.92 6.83 34.99
N ALA A 7 -37.50 7.97 35.55
CA ALA A 7 -36.71 8.96 34.83
C ALA A 7 -35.35 8.40 34.39
N THR A 8 -34.64 7.68 35.25
CA THR A 8 -33.37 7.02 34.90
C THR A 8 -33.56 5.93 33.84
N PHE A 9 -34.65 5.16 33.91
CA PHE A 9 -34.98 4.16 32.89
C PHE A 9 -35.31 4.79 31.54
N ILE A 10 -36.09 5.89 31.51
CA ILE A 10 -36.44 6.61 30.28
C ILE A 10 -35.21 7.29 29.68
N VAL A 11 -34.38 7.96 30.49
CA VAL A 11 -33.13 8.57 30.03
C VAL A 11 -32.15 7.51 29.53
N GLY A 12 -32.03 6.38 30.22
CA GLY A 12 -31.23 5.24 29.77
C GLY A 12 -31.72 4.65 28.45
N LEU A 13 -33.05 4.52 28.27
CA LEU A 13 -33.65 4.03 27.03
C LEU A 13 -33.43 5.01 25.86
N ILE A 14 -33.61 6.31 26.09
CA ILE A 14 -33.34 7.37 25.09
C ILE A 14 -31.86 7.35 24.70
N PHE A 15 -30.96 7.22 25.66
CA PHE A 15 -29.52 7.14 25.40
C PHE A 15 -29.16 5.90 24.57
N LEU A 16 -29.68 4.72 24.95
CA LEU A 16 -29.47 3.47 24.19
C LEU A 16 -30.01 3.56 22.75
N LEU A 17 -31.22 4.10 22.57
CA LEU A 17 -31.81 4.31 21.24
C LEU A 17 -30.98 5.28 20.40
N SER A 18 -30.50 6.38 20.99
CA SER A 18 -29.67 7.37 20.29
C SER A 18 -28.31 6.81 19.87
N VAL A 19 -27.68 5.97 20.70
CA VAL A 19 -26.39 5.32 20.39
C VAL A 19 -26.55 4.30 19.27
N SER A 20 -27.63 3.51 19.26
CA SER A 20 -27.91 2.54 18.19
C SER A 20 -28.23 3.21 16.86
N LEU A 21 -29.03 4.29 16.86
CA LEU A 21 -29.32 5.08 15.66
C LEU A 21 -28.04 5.72 15.08
N TYR A 22 -27.17 6.24 15.94
CA TYR A 22 -25.90 6.84 15.53
C TYR A 22 -24.93 5.81 14.94
N ALA A 23 -24.80 4.64 15.58
CA ALA A 23 -23.97 3.55 15.07
C ALA A 23 -24.45 3.03 13.70
N GLN A 24 -25.76 2.92 13.51
CA GLN A 24 -26.34 2.50 12.23
C GLN A 24 -26.16 3.57 11.14
N ALA A 25 -26.23 4.85 11.50
CA ALA A 25 -25.99 5.96 10.58
C ALA A 25 -24.54 5.97 10.07
N ASN A 26 -23.56 5.76 10.94
CA ASN A 26 -22.15 5.68 10.54
C ASN A 26 -21.88 4.45 9.66
N PHE A 27 -22.47 3.30 9.99
CA PHE A 27 -22.28 2.10 9.18
C PHE A 27 -22.76 2.27 7.74
N ASN A 28 -23.82 3.06 7.52
CA ASN A 28 -24.37 3.31 6.18
C ASN A 28 -23.39 3.96 5.20
N THR A 29 -22.39 4.70 5.69
CA THR A 29 -21.36 5.33 4.85
C THR A 29 -20.03 4.57 4.87
N SER A 30 -19.89 3.56 5.74
CA SER A 30 -18.68 2.73 5.83
C SER A 30 -18.35 1.97 4.54
N LEU A 31 -17.06 1.68 4.33
CA LEU A 31 -16.61 0.87 3.20
C LEU A 31 -17.07 -0.60 3.28
N HIS A 32 -17.30 -1.13 4.49
CA HIS A 32 -17.87 -2.48 4.66
C HIS A 32 -19.33 -2.56 4.21
N LYS A 33 -20.10 -1.48 4.39
CA LYS A 33 -21.48 -1.38 3.90
C LYS A 33 -21.56 -1.05 2.41
N THR A 34 -20.82 -0.03 1.97
CA THR A 34 -20.93 0.50 0.60
C THR A 34 -20.16 -0.32 -0.41
N ARG A 35 -19.06 -0.97 0.00
CA ARG A 35 -18.14 -1.74 -0.85
C ARG A 35 -17.60 -0.93 -2.03
N ALA A 36 -17.54 0.38 -1.86
CA ALA A 36 -17.25 1.32 -2.93
C ALA A 36 -15.89 1.05 -3.60
N GLY A 37 -14.90 0.54 -2.84
CA GLY A 37 -13.55 0.25 -3.33
C GLY A 37 -13.52 -0.52 -4.65
N LYS A 38 -14.08 -1.73 -4.67
CA LYS A 38 -14.03 -2.56 -5.87
C LYS A 38 -14.76 -1.93 -7.06
N ASN A 39 -15.89 -1.26 -6.82
CA ASN A 39 -16.61 -0.55 -7.86
C ASN A 39 -15.79 0.63 -8.42
N TYR A 40 -15.20 1.43 -7.55
CA TYR A 40 -14.37 2.59 -7.92
C TYR A 40 -13.19 2.19 -8.81
N TRP A 41 -12.50 1.09 -8.47
CA TRP A 41 -11.39 0.56 -9.25
C TRP A 41 -11.83 -0.10 -10.56
N TYR A 42 -12.94 -0.84 -10.56
CA TYR A 42 -13.37 -1.61 -11.72
C TYR A 42 -14.08 -0.78 -12.79
N GLY A 43 -14.93 0.16 -12.41
CA GLY A 43 -15.96 0.69 -13.30
C GLY A 43 -15.44 1.61 -14.41
N ALA A 44 -16.14 1.60 -15.56
CA ALA A 44 -15.79 2.41 -16.73
C ALA A 44 -16.23 3.88 -16.62
N ASN A 45 -17.27 4.12 -15.81
CA ASN A 45 -17.86 5.44 -15.57
C ASN A 45 -18.01 5.68 -14.06
N THR A 46 -16.88 5.63 -13.36
CA THR A 46 -16.78 6.03 -11.96
C THR A 46 -16.28 7.47 -11.91
N ASN A 47 -16.52 8.18 -10.80
CA ASN A 47 -15.85 9.46 -10.54
C ASN A 47 -14.32 9.30 -10.33
N ALA A 48 -13.74 8.17 -10.71
CA ALA A 48 -12.32 7.90 -10.58
C ALA A 48 -11.52 8.66 -11.66
N PRO A 49 -10.25 9.02 -11.37
CA PRO A 49 -9.40 9.76 -12.31
C PRO A 49 -9.13 9.04 -13.64
N LYS A 50 -9.26 7.71 -13.69
CA LYS A 50 -9.05 6.90 -14.89
C LYS A 50 -10.14 5.82 -15.00
N PRO A 51 -10.63 5.51 -16.20
CA PRO A 51 -11.58 4.42 -16.37
C PRO A 51 -10.97 3.09 -15.93
N GLY A 52 -11.78 2.25 -15.28
CA GLY A 52 -11.36 0.94 -14.78
C GLY A 52 -11.46 -0.17 -15.79
N PHE A 53 -11.18 -1.38 -15.32
CA PHE A 53 -11.11 -2.55 -16.18
C PHE A 53 -12.39 -2.84 -16.99
N GLU A 54 -13.56 -2.41 -16.51
CA GLU A 54 -14.80 -2.43 -17.28
C GLU A 54 -14.65 -1.72 -18.64
N SER A 55 -13.86 -0.64 -18.74
CA SER A 55 -13.69 0.07 -20.01
C SER A 55 -12.95 -0.74 -21.07
N LEU A 56 -12.19 -1.75 -20.64
CA LEU A 56 -11.47 -2.64 -21.54
C LEU A 56 -12.32 -3.87 -21.93
N THR A 57 -13.16 -4.35 -21.02
CA THR A 57 -13.96 -5.58 -21.19
C THR A 57 -15.37 -5.36 -21.69
N ASN A 58 -15.96 -4.19 -21.41
CA ASN A 58 -17.40 -3.93 -21.51
C ASN A 58 -18.27 -4.91 -20.70
N VAL A 59 -17.71 -5.55 -19.67
CA VAL A 59 -18.46 -6.37 -18.71
C VAL A 59 -18.74 -5.49 -17.49
N PRO A 60 -20.00 -5.26 -17.10
CA PRO A 60 -20.30 -4.46 -15.92
C PRO A 60 -19.98 -5.22 -14.64
N ILE A 61 -19.61 -4.51 -13.57
CA ILE A 61 -19.31 -5.15 -12.27
C ILE A 61 -20.52 -5.90 -11.67
N THR A 62 -21.72 -5.57 -12.15
CA THR A 62 -23.00 -6.17 -11.76
C THR A 62 -23.35 -7.43 -12.57
N HIS A 63 -22.47 -7.86 -13.47
CA HIS A 63 -22.64 -9.11 -14.21
C HIS A 63 -22.84 -10.29 -13.24
N GLU A 64 -23.82 -11.16 -13.52
CA GLU A 64 -24.30 -12.20 -12.59
C GLU A 64 -23.22 -13.18 -12.09
N ASN A 65 -22.21 -13.41 -12.93
CA ASN A 65 -21.07 -14.28 -12.63
C ASN A 65 -19.87 -13.53 -12.00
N LEU A 66 -19.95 -12.21 -11.83
CA LEU A 66 -18.92 -11.42 -11.15
C LEU A 66 -19.31 -11.20 -9.69
N ASP A 67 -18.72 -12.01 -8.80
CA ASP A 67 -18.83 -11.80 -7.36
C ASP A 67 -17.87 -10.70 -6.85
N CYS A 68 -17.49 -9.75 -7.69
CA CYS A 68 -16.58 -8.67 -7.29
C CYS A 68 -17.20 -7.89 -6.11
N ILE A 69 -18.47 -7.48 -6.22
CA ILE A 69 -19.19 -6.75 -5.17
C ILE A 69 -19.77 -7.65 -4.06
N SER A 70 -19.73 -8.96 -4.27
CA SER A 70 -20.15 -9.97 -3.28
C SER A 70 -18.94 -10.36 -2.43
N CYS A 71 -18.89 -9.84 -1.20
CA CYS A 71 -17.84 -10.15 -0.24
C CYS A 71 -18.31 -11.25 0.73
N HIS A 72 -18.96 -12.30 0.25
CA HIS A 72 -19.37 -13.40 1.13
C HIS A 72 -18.25 -14.44 1.11
N PRO A 73 -17.98 -15.15 2.22
CA PRO A 73 -17.04 -16.26 2.18
C PRO A 73 -17.47 -17.30 1.14
N ALA A 74 -16.52 -18.09 0.65
CA ALA A 74 -16.76 -19.05 -0.43
C ALA A 74 -17.81 -20.13 -0.11
N ASP A 75 -18.10 -20.36 1.17
CA ASP A 75 -19.15 -21.26 1.64
C ASP A 75 -20.58 -20.69 1.52
N GLY A 76 -20.71 -19.38 1.25
CA GLY A 76 -21.99 -18.70 1.12
C GLY A 76 -22.73 -18.46 2.44
N LEU A 77 -22.04 -18.56 3.58
CA LEU A 77 -22.64 -18.46 4.92
C LEU A 77 -22.27 -17.14 5.62
N ASP A 78 -23.20 -16.63 6.43
CA ASP A 78 -22.99 -15.49 7.31
C ASP A 78 -22.24 -15.88 8.60
N ALA A 79 -21.97 -14.91 9.48
CA ALA A 79 -21.27 -15.17 10.75
C ALA A 79 -22.06 -16.09 11.71
N ASN A 80 -23.34 -16.36 11.45
CA ASN A 80 -24.15 -17.33 12.20
C ASN A 80 -24.12 -18.74 11.58
N GLY A 81 -23.47 -18.91 10.42
CA GLY A 81 -23.51 -20.13 9.61
C GLY A 81 -24.79 -20.28 8.80
N ASP A 82 -25.58 -19.20 8.62
CA ASP A 82 -26.81 -19.22 7.83
C ASP A 82 -26.53 -18.76 6.39
N PRO A 83 -27.23 -19.29 5.37
CA PRO A 83 -27.09 -18.81 4.00
C PRO A 83 -27.51 -17.34 3.85
N TYR A 84 -26.75 -16.58 3.08
CA TYR A 84 -27.12 -15.20 2.77
C TYR A 84 -28.43 -15.08 1.95
N PRO A 85 -29.19 -13.98 2.11
CA PRO A 85 -30.37 -13.73 1.29
C PRO A 85 -30.00 -13.56 -0.19
N THR A 86 -30.97 -13.85 -1.07
CA THR A 86 -30.87 -13.60 -2.51
C THR A 86 -31.99 -12.63 -2.94
N PRO A 87 -31.67 -11.42 -3.43
CA PRO A 87 -30.34 -10.87 -3.63
C PRO A 87 -29.64 -10.57 -2.31
N TYR A 88 -28.31 -10.58 -2.36
CA TYR A 88 -27.48 -10.28 -1.21
C TYR A 88 -27.67 -8.84 -0.70
N VAL A 89 -27.64 -8.66 0.62
CA VAL A 89 -27.70 -7.35 1.29
C VAL A 89 -26.60 -7.26 2.36
N PRO A 90 -25.66 -6.28 2.29
CA PRO A 90 -24.65 -6.11 3.32
C PRO A 90 -25.24 -5.73 4.68
N GLY A 91 -24.73 -6.33 5.74
CA GLY A 91 -25.30 -6.18 7.08
C GLY A 91 -24.37 -6.61 8.20
N CYS A 92 -24.79 -6.35 9.43
CA CYS A 92 -23.97 -6.62 10.62
C CYS A 92 -23.60 -8.11 10.75
N VAL A 93 -24.46 -9.01 10.28
CA VAL A 93 -24.26 -10.47 10.29
C VAL A 93 -23.15 -10.94 9.35
N ASP A 94 -22.64 -10.07 8.48
CA ASP A 94 -21.45 -10.37 7.67
C ASP A 94 -20.22 -10.64 8.56
N CYS A 95 -20.19 -10.04 9.76
CA CYS A 95 -19.07 -10.18 10.71
C CYS A 95 -19.52 -10.60 12.11
N HIS A 96 -20.66 -10.10 12.58
CA HIS A 96 -21.13 -10.33 13.95
C HIS A 96 -22.01 -11.57 14.04
N ALA A 97 -21.52 -12.60 14.70
CA ALA A 97 -22.28 -13.80 15.02
C ALA A 97 -23.37 -13.48 16.08
N THR A 98 -24.55 -13.07 15.63
CA THR A 98 -25.71 -12.72 16.49
C THR A 98 -26.14 -13.87 17.40
N LYS A 99 -25.99 -15.13 16.97
CA LYS A 99 -26.24 -16.33 17.80
C LYS A 99 -25.18 -16.54 18.90
N SER A 100 -24.04 -15.84 18.81
CA SER A 100 -22.88 -15.94 19.70
C SER A 100 -22.56 -14.61 20.38
N GLY A 101 -23.59 -13.82 20.69
CA GLY A 101 -23.41 -12.56 21.42
C GLY A 101 -22.67 -11.47 20.63
N TYR A 102 -22.78 -11.47 19.29
CA TYR A 102 -22.10 -10.55 18.37
C TYR A 102 -20.57 -10.68 18.35
N ALA A 103 -20.05 -11.85 18.73
CA ALA A 103 -18.63 -12.16 18.61
C ALA A 103 -18.15 -12.06 17.16
N VAL A 104 -16.89 -11.64 17.00
CA VAL A 104 -16.17 -11.55 15.73
C VAL A 104 -14.85 -12.29 15.91
N SER A 105 -14.47 -13.13 14.96
CA SER A 105 -13.17 -13.78 14.87
C SER A 105 -12.38 -13.27 13.65
N GLU A 106 -11.07 -13.53 13.62
CA GLU A 106 -10.25 -13.20 12.46
C GLU A 106 -10.69 -13.97 11.20
N ASP A 107 -11.27 -15.16 11.36
CA ASP A 107 -11.82 -15.93 10.24
C ASP A 107 -12.96 -15.19 9.52
N ASN A 108 -13.74 -14.39 10.26
CA ASN A 108 -14.75 -13.52 9.64
C ASN A 108 -14.11 -12.48 8.72
N CYS A 109 -12.92 -11.97 9.08
CA CYS A 109 -12.15 -11.05 8.24
C CYS A 109 -11.55 -11.78 7.03
N TYR A 110 -10.94 -12.95 7.26
CA TYR A 110 -10.27 -13.75 6.21
C TYR A 110 -11.22 -14.23 5.11
N GLY A 111 -12.51 -14.43 5.42
CA GLY A 111 -13.52 -14.78 4.42
C GLY A 111 -13.64 -13.77 3.28
N CYS A 112 -13.29 -12.49 3.52
CA CYS A 112 -13.33 -11.42 2.52
C CYS A 112 -11.93 -10.91 2.14
N HIS A 113 -11.04 -10.81 3.12
CA HIS A 113 -9.67 -10.34 2.97
C HIS A 113 -8.75 -11.50 2.52
N GLU A 114 -9.08 -12.11 1.38
CA GLU A 114 -8.44 -13.34 0.87
C GLU A 114 -6.91 -13.21 0.67
N ARG A 115 -6.41 -11.98 0.41
CA ARG A 115 -4.97 -11.72 0.32
C ARG A 115 -4.30 -11.88 1.67
N GLN A 116 -4.82 -11.24 2.72
CA GLN A 116 -4.38 -11.44 4.11
C GLN A 116 -4.52 -12.91 4.53
N ALA A 117 -5.64 -13.55 4.19
CA ALA A 117 -5.81 -14.98 4.47
C ALA A 117 -4.72 -15.84 3.79
N THR A 118 -4.27 -15.44 2.58
CA THR A 118 -3.18 -16.13 1.88
C THR A 118 -1.82 -15.85 2.53
N GLU A 119 -1.53 -14.60 2.90
CA GLU A 119 -0.31 -14.21 3.63
C GLU A 119 -0.15 -15.04 4.90
N VAL A 120 -1.22 -15.14 5.70
CA VAL A 120 -1.20 -15.83 7.01
C VAL A 120 -1.33 -17.34 6.87
N ASN A 121 -2.40 -17.84 6.22
CA ASN A 121 -2.79 -19.25 6.32
C ASN A 121 -2.16 -20.14 5.25
N LYS A 122 -1.67 -19.57 4.14
CA LYS A 122 -1.10 -20.34 3.01
C LYS A 122 0.41 -20.16 2.89
N LEU A 123 0.89 -18.93 2.97
CA LEU A 123 2.32 -18.61 2.88
C LEU A 123 3.02 -18.69 4.24
N GLY A 124 2.27 -18.55 5.34
CA GLY A 124 2.81 -18.66 6.69
C GLY A 124 3.77 -17.53 7.03
N TYR A 125 3.57 -16.33 6.46
CA TYR A 125 4.41 -15.18 6.78
C TYR A 125 4.24 -14.80 8.24
N SER A 126 5.36 -14.52 8.92
CA SER A 126 5.35 -13.98 10.26
C SER A 126 4.97 -12.49 10.27
N ASP A 127 4.45 -12.03 11.40
CA ASP A 127 4.16 -10.63 11.66
C ASP A 127 4.43 -10.36 13.14
N VAL A 128 5.29 -9.39 13.44
CA VAL A 128 5.70 -9.10 14.82
C VAL A 128 4.55 -8.71 15.75
N HIS A 129 3.44 -8.21 15.23
CA HIS A 129 2.27 -7.85 16.02
C HIS A 129 1.37 -9.05 16.29
N ARG A 130 1.18 -9.91 15.27
CA ARG A 130 0.36 -11.12 15.40
C ARG A 130 1.10 -12.22 16.17
N ASP A 131 2.41 -12.28 16.06
CA ASP A 131 3.24 -13.33 16.66
C ASP A 131 3.82 -12.91 18.03
N ALA A 132 3.42 -11.74 18.54
CA ALA A 132 3.80 -11.25 19.87
C ALA A 132 3.25 -12.12 21.00
N THR A 133 3.83 -12.02 22.21
CA THR A 133 3.33 -12.70 23.42
C THR A 133 1.86 -12.36 23.71
N ASN A 134 1.44 -11.13 23.41
CA ASN A 134 0.05 -10.69 23.40
C ASN A 134 -0.31 -10.34 21.95
N PRO A 135 -0.78 -11.31 21.13
CA PRO A 135 -1.08 -11.12 19.73
C PRO A 135 -2.10 -10.00 19.49
N LEU A 136 -1.77 -9.06 18.60
CA LEU A 136 -2.76 -8.14 18.06
C LEU A 136 -3.67 -8.86 17.06
N LYS A 137 -4.94 -8.50 17.08
CA LYS A 137 -6.00 -8.93 16.15
C LYS A 137 -6.25 -7.83 15.12
N CYS A 138 -7.00 -8.17 14.07
CA CYS A 138 -7.29 -7.24 12.97
C CYS A 138 -7.83 -5.89 13.49
N TRP A 139 -8.77 -5.92 14.43
CA TRP A 139 -9.43 -4.72 14.99
C TRP A 139 -8.59 -3.97 16.03
N ASP A 140 -7.45 -4.50 16.46
CA ASP A 140 -6.53 -3.77 17.33
C ASP A 140 -5.76 -2.70 16.53
N CYS A 141 -5.49 -2.99 15.25
CA CYS A 141 -5.02 -2.00 14.29
C CYS A 141 -6.18 -1.30 13.57
N HIS A 142 -7.18 -2.05 13.10
CA HIS A 142 -8.31 -1.49 12.36
C HIS A 142 -9.35 -0.87 13.32
N LYS A 143 -9.29 0.46 13.46
CA LYS A 143 -10.12 1.21 14.42
C LYS A 143 -11.61 1.11 14.07
N LYS A 144 -12.46 1.23 15.08
CA LYS A 144 -13.93 1.19 14.93
C LYS A 144 -14.46 2.12 13.83
N ALA A 145 -13.88 3.31 13.68
CA ALA A 145 -14.28 4.28 12.66
C ALA A 145 -13.95 3.83 11.23
N GLU A 146 -12.93 3.00 11.04
CA GLU A 146 -12.56 2.43 9.74
C GLU A 146 -13.48 1.24 9.39
N LEU A 147 -13.84 0.45 10.42
CA LEU A 147 -14.71 -0.71 10.27
C LEU A 147 -16.18 -0.30 10.08
N HIS A 148 -16.67 0.63 10.91
CA HIS A 148 -18.08 1.01 11.00
C HIS A 148 -18.39 2.39 10.42
N GLY A 149 -17.43 3.08 9.81
CA GLY A 149 -17.60 4.43 9.27
C GLY A 149 -17.36 5.53 10.32
N ASP A 150 -17.07 6.73 9.83
CA ASP A 150 -16.58 7.85 10.61
C ASP A 150 -17.43 9.11 10.46
N ASP A 151 -18.54 9.12 11.19
CA ASP A 151 -19.43 10.29 11.30
C ASP A 151 -20.02 10.74 9.94
N GLY A 152 -20.37 9.77 9.10
CA GLY A 152 -21.10 9.98 7.86
C GLY A 152 -20.25 10.33 6.65
N VAL A 153 -18.91 10.30 6.76
CA VAL A 153 -18.04 10.43 5.59
C VAL A 153 -18.11 9.15 4.76
N ALA A 154 -18.30 9.31 3.45
CA ALA A 154 -18.27 8.21 2.49
C ALA A 154 -16.98 8.32 1.68
N TYR A 155 -16.25 7.21 1.61
CA TYR A 155 -15.02 7.09 0.85
C TYR A 155 -15.25 6.18 -0.36
N ASN A 156 -14.57 6.45 -1.47
CA ASN A 156 -14.57 5.55 -2.61
C ASN A 156 -13.60 4.38 -2.41
N SER A 157 -12.58 4.53 -1.56
CA SER A 157 -11.53 3.53 -1.33
C SER A 157 -10.92 3.68 0.06
N PHE A 158 -10.45 2.60 0.66
CA PHE A 158 -9.70 2.65 1.93
C PHE A 158 -8.35 3.37 1.79
N LEU A 159 -7.88 3.53 0.55
CA LEU A 159 -6.65 4.24 0.21
C LEU A 159 -6.84 5.76 0.10
N GLU A 160 -8.09 6.26 0.15
CA GLU A 160 -8.33 7.70 0.20
C GLU A 160 -7.82 8.30 1.51
N THR A 161 -7.32 9.53 1.41
CA THR A 161 -6.89 10.29 2.59
C THR A 161 -8.02 10.42 3.60
N GLY A 162 -7.76 9.96 4.83
CA GLY A 162 -8.72 9.98 5.93
C GLY A 162 -9.52 8.67 6.12
N ALA A 163 -9.63 7.83 5.09
CA ALA A 163 -10.38 6.56 5.18
C ALA A 163 -9.73 5.57 6.17
N MET A 164 -8.41 5.49 6.14
CA MET A 164 -7.59 4.81 7.15
C MET A 164 -6.95 5.83 8.09
N LYS A 165 -7.20 5.68 9.38
CA LYS A 165 -6.79 6.53 10.50
C LYS A 165 -5.70 5.90 11.36
N THR A 166 -5.47 4.60 11.25
CA THR A 166 -4.37 3.92 11.94
C THR A 166 -3.07 4.07 11.17
N ASP A 167 -2.01 4.39 11.89
CA ASP A 167 -0.64 4.42 11.39
C ASP A 167 0.31 3.80 12.43
N CYS A 168 1.49 3.36 12.01
CA CYS A 168 2.52 2.82 12.88
C CYS A 168 2.87 3.82 13.99
N SER A 169 2.90 5.11 13.67
CA SER A 169 3.23 6.20 14.62
C SER A 169 2.19 6.41 15.73
N ASP A 170 1.00 5.79 15.64
CA ASP A 170 0.01 5.85 16.71
C ASP A 170 0.43 5.03 17.94
N CYS A 171 1.15 3.91 17.70
CA CYS A 171 1.62 2.98 18.73
C CYS A 171 3.14 3.07 18.93
N HIS A 172 3.87 3.32 17.85
CA HIS A 172 5.32 3.52 17.87
C HIS A 172 5.62 5.01 18.05
N THR A 173 5.86 5.41 19.30
CA THR A 173 6.26 6.78 19.65
C THR A 173 7.52 6.78 20.51
N ALA A 174 8.24 7.91 20.51
CA ALA A 174 9.45 8.06 21.30
C ALA A 174 9.14 7.96 22.80
N THR A 175 7.98 8.49 23.21
CA THR A 175 7.48 8.45 24.58
C THR A 175 7.05 7.05 25.00
N ALA A 176 6.50 6.24 24.10
CA ALA A 176 6.15 4.85 24.38
C ALA A 176 7.39 3.93 24.46
N GLY A 177 8.58 4.40 24.07
CA GLY A 177 9.79 3.57 24.03
C GLY A 177 9.72 2.44 23.01
N THR A 178 8.76 2.52 22.08
CA THR A 178 8.46 1.50 21.06
C THR A 178 8.85 1.94 19.66
N LEU A 179 9.19 3.21 19.43
CA LEU A 179 9.98 3.57 18.26
C LEU A 179 11.36 2.95 18.45
N PRO A 180 11.79 2.01 17.58
CA PRO A 180 13.21 1.73 17.45
C PRO A 180 13.92 3.06 17.18
N ASP A 181 15.17 3.18 17.60
CA ASP A 181 15.99 4.39 17.47
C ASP A 181 16.14 4.86 16.01
N HIS A 182 15.13 5.56 15.51
CA HIS A 182 15.14 6.31 14.25
C HIS A 182 15.39 7.80 14.52
N SER A 183 15.31 8.23 15.78
CA SER A 183 15.37 9.62 16.19
C SER A 183 16.78 10.20 16.13
N GLU A 184 17.82 9.38 16.29
CA GLU A 184 19.18 9.89 16.15
C GLU A 184 19.57 10.07 14.67
N TYR A 185 19.16 9.19 13.74
CA TYR A 185 19.52 9.30 12.32
C TYR A 185 18.54 8.56 11.36
N ASP A 186 17.39 9.14 11.01
CA ASP A 186 16.70 8.76 9.75
C ASP A 186 17.34 9.53 8.58
N PRO A 187 18.18 8.90 7.74
CA PRO A 187 18.84 9.57 6.62
C PRO A 187 17.85 9.99 5.52
N HIS A 188 16.59 9.55 5.58
CA HIS A 188 15.55 9.90 4.62
C HIS A 188 14.77 11.15 5.03
N TYR A 189 14.97 11.66 6.25
CA TYR A 189 14.28 12.83 6.81
C TYR A 189 12.75 12.71 6.73
N GLY A 190 12.21 11.57 7.14
CA GLY A 190 10.77 11.30 7.20
C GLY A 190 10.10 11.06 5.84
N ARG A 191 10.87 10.91 4.76
CA ARG A 191 10.34 10.69 3.40
C ARG A 191 9.91 9.25 3.12
N LEU A 192 10.29 8.31 3.96
CA LEU A 192 9.81 6.93 3.89
C LEU A 192 8.66 6.74 4.88
N HIS A 193 7.64 6.00 4.45
CA HIS A 193 6.66 5.43 5.35
C HIS A 193 7.23 4.14 5.95
N CYS A 194 6.79 3.75 7.16
CA CYS A 194 7.36 2.62 7.89
C CYS A 194 7.28 1.29 7.11
N ASP A 195 6.23 1.12 6.28
CA ASP A 195 6.05 -0.07 5.44
C ASP A 195 7.18 -0.27 4.42
N ALA A 196 7.80 0.80 3.89
CA ALA A 196 8.90 0.71 2.93
C ALA A 196 10.05 -0.16 3.47
N CYS A 197 10.32 -0.07 4.78
CA CYS A 197 11.34 -0.86 5.45
C CYS A 197 10.77 -2.12 6.10
N HIS A 198 9.64 -2.02 6.80
CA HIS A 198 9.20 -3.06 7.74
C HIS A 198 8.30 -4.14 7.13
N VAL A 199 7.64 -3.89 5.99
CA VAL A 199 6.87 -4.95 5.29
C VAL A 199 7.84 -5.93 4.64
N GLN A 200 7.82 -7.20 5.05
CA GLN A 200 8.65 -8.26 4.46
C GLN A 200 8.37 -8.47 2.97
N SER A 201 7.09 -8.64 2.61
CA SER A 201 6.66 -8.88 1.23
C SER A 201 5.23 -8.40 1.05
N VAL A 202 4.91 -7.92 -0.15
CA VAL A 202 3.51 -7.86 -0.59
C VAL A 202 3.12 -9.15 -1.29
N ILE A 203 1.82 -9.32 -1.55
CA ILE A 203 1.28 -10.41 -2.36
C ILE A 203 0.49 -9.85 -3.55
N SER A 204 0.64 -10.48 -4.70
CA SER A 204 -0.20 -10.27 -5.88
C SER A 204 -0.77 -11.61 -6.35
N CYS A 205 -2.07 -11.69 -6.58
CA CYS A 205 -2.62 -12.79 -7.40
C CYS A 205 -2.31 -12.48 -8.85
N TYR A 206 -1.32 -13.17 -9.43
CA TYR A 206 -0.82 -12.90 -10.76
C TYR A 206 -1.80 -13.41 -11.82
N ASN A 207 -2.15 -12.52 -12.74
CA ASN A 207 -2.83 -12.82 -13.99
C ASN A 207 -4.13 -13.61 -13.83
N CYS A 208 -5.19 -12.95 -13.39
CA CYS A 208 -6.52 -13.55 -13.39
C CYS A 208 -7.02 -13.79 -14.83
N HIS A 209 -7.48 -15.00 -15.13
CA HIS A 209 -8.18 -15.31 -16.38
C HIS A 209 -9.63 -14.85 -16.26
N PHE A 210 -9.96 -13.70 -16.86
CA PHE A 210 -11.25 -13.05 -16.63
C PHE A 210 -12.42 -13.82 -17.23
N GLU A 211 -12.20 -14.56 -18.32
CA GLU A 211 -13.17 -15.43 -18.96
C GLU A 211 -13.73 -16.47 -17.99
N SER A 212 -12.89 -17.05 -17.11
CA SER A 212 -13.36 -17.98 -16.08
C SER A 212 -14.35 -17.35 -15.10
N MET A 213 -14.16 -16.07 -14.77
CA MET A 213 -15.09 -15.36 -13.90
C MET A 213 -16.38 -15.02 -14.64
N VAL A 214 -16.29 -14.47 -15.85
CA VAL A 214 -17.47 -14.07 -16.63
C VAL A 214 -18.35 -15.25 -17.04
N GLN A 215 -17.75 -16.37 -17.44
CA GLN A 215 -18.47 -17.50 -18.03
C GLN A 215 -18.84 -18.58 -17.01
N SER A 216 -18.09 -18.70 -15.91
CA SER A 216 -18.23 -19.83 -14.99
C SER A 216 -18.18 -19.43 -13.52
N LYS A 217 -18.10 -18.13 -13.21
CA LYS A 217 -18.08 -17.63 -11.83
C LYS A 217 -16.88 -18.15 -11.01
N ILE A 218 -15.76 -18.42 -11.69
CA ILE A 218 -14.54 -18.98 -11.07
C ILE A 218 -13.41 -17.95 -11.14
N LYS A 219 -12.96 -17.49 -9.95
CA LYS A 219 -11.70 -16.73 -9.83
C LYS A 219 -10.53 -17.64 -10.16
N ARG A 220 -9.78 -17.33 -11.21
CA ARG A 220 -8.67 -18.15 -11.70
C ARG A 220 -7.41 -17.31 -11.93
N PRO A 221 -6.60 -17.04 -10.88
CA PRO A 221 -5.24 -16.53 -11.08
C PRO A 221 -4.31 -17.65 -11.55
N LYS A 222 -3.17 -17.31 -12.18
CA LYS A 222 -2.09 -18.29 -12.41
C LYS A 222 -1.57 -18.83 -11.09
N GLN A 223 -1.17 -17.92 -10.21
CA GLN A 223 -0.76 -18.20 -8.83
C GLN A 223 -0.63 -16.89 -8.03
N PRO A 224 -0.71 -16.95 -6.69
CA PRO A 224 -0.16 -15.90 -5.85
C PRO A 224 1.37 -15.82 -6.05
N ILE A 225 1.89 -14.61 -6.20
CA ILE A 225 3.32 -14.31 -6.20
C ILE A 225 3.65 -13.40 -5.03
N HIS A 226 4.87 -13.53 -4.50
CA HIS A 226 5.31 -12.90 -3.26
C HIS A 226 6.85 -12.78 -3.25
N ASP A 227 7.42 -12.47 -2.09
CA ASP A 227 8.82 -12.11 -1.84
C ASP A 227 9.31 -10.86 -2.58
N PHE A 228 8.43 -9.88 -2.78
CA PHE A 228 8.78 -8.57 -3.34
C PHE A 228 8.02 -7.44 -2.67
N VAL A 229 8.49 -6.20 -2.87
CA VAL A 229 7.72 -4.98 -2.64
C VAL A 229 7.90 -4.04 -3.81
N ILE A 230 6.84 -3.37 -4.26
CA ILE A 230 6.96 -2.26 -5.22
C ILE A 230 7.05 -0.96 -4.42
N LEU A 231 8.01 -0.09 -4.74
CA LEU A 231 8.10 1.23 -4.10
C LEU A 231 7.41 2.30 -4.95
N VAL A 232 6.50 3.05 -4.31
CA VAL A 232 5.75 4.15 -4.93
C VAL A 232 5.66 5.32 -3.96
N ASN A 233 5.37 6.52 -4.47
CA ASN A 233 4.99 7.66 -3.65
C ASN A 233 3.50 7.56 -3.33
N ARG A 234 3.14 7.52 -2.05
CA ARG A 234 1.75 7.48 -1.57
C ARG A 234 1.14 8.87 -1.63
N GLU A 235 -0.07 9.01 -2.19
CA GLU A 235 -0.75 10.31 -2.25
C GLU A 235 -1.20 10.81 -0.88
N LYS A 236 -1.56 9.90 0.04
CA LYS A 236 -2.09 10.23 1.36
C LYS A 236 -1.15 11.09 2.20
N ASP A 237 0.16 10.85 2.11
CA ASP A 237 1.19 11.44 2.97
C ASP A 237 2.45 11.92 2.20
N GLY A 238 2.52 11.68 0.89
CA GLY A 238 3.67 12.04 0.04
C GLY A 238 4.92 11.21 0.30
N LYS A 239 4.84 10.16 1.12
CA LYS A 239 5.99 9.31 1.49
C LYS A 239 6.15 8.15 0.52
N VAL A 240 7.37 7.66 0.39
CA VAL A 240 7.62 6.39 -0.31
C VAL A 240 7.16 5.25 0.59
N GLY A 241 6.30 4.39 0.06
CA GLY A 241 5.80 3.20 0.75
C GLY A 241 5.65 2.03 -0.20
N THR A 242 5.10 0.94 0.32
CA THR A 242 4.90 -0.29 -0.46
C THR A 242 3.63 -0.26 -1.28
N ALA A 243 3.71 -0.85 -2.47
CA ALA A 243 2.61 -1.11 -3.37
C ALA A 243 2.59 -2.58 -3.77
N THR A 244 1.41 -3.01 -4.20
CA THR A 244 1.19 -4.28 -4.89
C THR A 244 0.49 -4.01 -6.21
N PHE A 245 0.19 -5.07 -6.96
CA PHE A 245 -0.57 -4.95 -8.18
C PHE A 245 -1.66 -6.03 -8.32
N HIS A 246 -2.50 -5.83 -9.31
CA HIS A 246 -3.40 -6.85 -9.81
C HIS A 246 -3.28 -6.86 -11.34
N SER A 247 -3.01 -8.03 -11.91
CA SER A 247 -2.99 -8.24 -13.35
C SER A 247 -4.00 -9.28 -13.76
N LEU A 248 -4.47 -9.16 -14.99
CA LEU A 248 -5.44 -10.06 -15.57
C LEU A 248 -5.37 -10.02 -17.10
N SER A 249 -6.05 -10.99 -17.72
CA SER A 249 -6.25 -11.05 -19.16
C SER A 249 -7.72 -11.28 -19.49
N TYR A 250 -8.15 -10.76 -20.65
CA TYR A 250 -9.47 -11.00 -21.21
C TYR A 250 -9.45 -10.84 -22.73
N GLN A 251 -9.85 -11.86 -23.46
CA GLN A 251 -9.95 -11.89 -24.92
C GLN A 251 -8.65 -11.43 -25.61
N GLY A 252 -7.51 -11.90 -25.10
CA GLY A 252 -6.17 -11.53 -25.61
C GLY A 252 -5.74 -10.09 -25.27
N LYS A 253 -6.49 -9.39 -24.43
CA LYS A 253 -6.10 -8.10 -23.87
C LYS A 253 -5.53 -8.27 -22.46
N ALA A 254 -4.62 -7.39 -22.10
CA ALA A 254 -3.93 -7.34 -20.81
C ALA A 254 -4.31 -6.08 -20.03
N TRP A 255 -4.44 -6.23 -18.71
CA TRP A 255 -4.69 -5.10 -17.81
C TRP A 255 -3.87 -5.24 -16.53
N THR A 256 -3.41 -4.10 -16.01
CA THR A 256 -2.73 -4.04 -14.71
C THR A 256 -3.22 -2.84 -13.90
N ALA A 257 -3.44 -3.04 -12.60
CA ALA A 257 -3.62 -1.97 -11.63
C ALA A 257 -2.52 -2.03 -10.57
N ILE A 258 -1.87 -0.91 -10.27
CA ILE A 258 -0.90 -0.77 -9.17
C ILE A 258 -1.49 0.17 -8.12
N ALA A 259 -1.36 -0.19 -6.84
CA ALA A 259 -1.88 0.60 -5.73
C ALA A 259 -1.00 0.43 -4.48
N PRO A 260 -0.95 1.43 -3.58
CA PRO A 260 -0.40 1.23 -2.25
C PRO A 260 -1.01 0.01 -1.57
N TYR A 261 -0.16 -0.73 -0.86
CA TYR A 261 -0.58 -1.93 -0.16
C TYR A 261 0.23 -2.08 1.12
N HIS A 262 -0.48 -2.16 2.23
CA HIS A 262 0.08 -2.47 3.52
C HIS A 262 -0.12 -3.96 3.81
N ALA A 263 0.92 -4.75 3.61
CA ALA A 263 0.89 -6.20 3.83
C ALA A 263 0.94 -6.54 5.32
N HIS A 264 0.33 -7.66 5.71
CA HIS A 264 0.30 -8.12 7.11
C HIS A 264 1.49 -9.05 7.41
N THR A 265 2.68 -8.58 7.02
CA THR A 265 3.95 -9.31 7.08
C THR A 265 5.03 -8.42 7.70
N ILE A 266 4.72 -7.77 8.82
CA ILE A 266 5.59 -6.76 9.42
C ILE A 266 6.76 -7.41 10.18
N THR A 267 7.96 -6.92 9.94
CA THR A 267 9.21 -7.39 10.56
C THR A 267 9.78 -6.39 11.56
N ALA A 268 10.47 -6.88 12.60
CA ALA A 268 11.05 -6.03 13.64
C ALA A 268 12.19 -5.14 13.14
N ASN A 269 13.07 -5.70 12.32
CA ASN A 269 14.32 -5.04 11.94
C ASN A 269 14.21 -4.19 10.66
N GLY A 270 13.22 -4.47 9.81
CA GLY A 270 13.08 -3.86 8.50
C GLY A 270 14.26 -4.11 7.56
N ARG A 271 14.17 -3.56 6.35
CA ARG A 271 15.24 -3.56 5.34
C ARG A 271 16.39 -2.64 5.73
N ARG A 272 17.59 -3.03 5.34
CA ARG A 272 18.84 -2.25 5.45
C ARG A 272 19.10 -1.49 4.15
N CYS A 273 20.00 -0.50 4.18
CA CYS A 273 20.30 0.32 3.00
C CYS A 273 20.65 -0.50 1.74
N PRO A 274 21.52 -1.54 1.80
CA PRO A 274 21.86 -2.34 0.61
C PRO A 274 20.70 -3.17 0.05
N ASP A 275 19.61 -3.36 0.80
CA ASP A 275 18.43 -4.07 0.29
C ASP A 275 17.64 -3.21 -0.72
N CYS A 276 17.87 -1.89 -0.74
CA CYS A 276 17.19 -0.93 -1.60
C CYS A 276 18.15 -0.12 -2.51
N HIS A 277 19.36 0.18 -2.02
CA HIS A 277 20.30 1.11 -2.65
C HIS A 277 21.44 0.37 -3.35
N ALA A 278 21.38 0.28 -4.69
CA ALA A 278 22.43 -0.32 -5.50
C ALA A 278 23.75 0.48 -5.37
N ASN A 279 23.64 1.81 -5.27
CA ASN A 279 24.77 2.71 -5.04
C ASN A 279 25.37 2.65 -3.62
N GLN A 280 24.82 1.83 -2.72
CA GLN A 280 25.36 1.57 -1.38
C GLN A 280 25.80 0.11 -1.20
N GLY A 281 26.20 -0.54 -2.29
CA GLY A 281 26.68 -1.92 -2.28
C GLY A 281 25.56 -2.98 -2.32
N GLY A 282 24.33 -2.56 -2.62
CA GLY A 282 23.20 -3.45 -2.86
C GLY A 282 23.23 -4.09 -4.26
N THR A 283 22.64 -5.28 -4.37
CA THR A 283 22.37 -5.96 -5.64
C THR A 283 20.86 -6.11 -5.76
N ILE A 284 20.23 -5.19 -6.51
CA ILE A 284 18.78 -5.14 -6.68
C ILE A 284 18.47 -5.41 -8.14
N GLU A 285 17.96 -6.61 -8.44
CA GLU A 285 17.78 -7.10 -9.81
C GLU A 285 16.96 -6.15 -10.68
N ALA A 286 15.89 -5.55 -10.13
CA ALA A 286 15.10 -4.54 -10.84
C ALA A 286 15.94 -3.34 -11.28
N ILE A 287 16.85 -2.86 -10.44
CA ILE A 287 17.72 -1.73 -10.74
C ILE A 287 18.77 -2.13 -11.78
N GLU A 288 19.35 -3.33 -11.67
CA GLU A 288 20.34 -3.85 -12.62
C GLU A 288 19.74 -4.03 -14.03
N GLN A 289 18.53 -4.60 -14.11
CA GLN A 289 17.81 -4.73 -15.38
C GLN A 289 17.53 -3.36 -16.00
N TYR A 290 17.03 -2.41 -15.20
CA TYR A 290 16.73 -1.07 -15.69
C TYR A 290 18.00 -0.35 -16.16
N ASN A 291 19.09 -0.39 -15.39
CA ASN A 291 20.33 0.27 -15.76
C ASN A 291 20.99 -0.35 -17.00
N SER A 292 20.80 -1.64 -17.24
CA SER A 292 21.39 -2.33 -18.40
C SER A 292 20.56 -2.23 -19.68
N THR A 293 19.23 -2.16 -19.56
CA THR A 293 18.32 -2.28 -20.72
C THR A 293 17.32 -1.13 -20.86
N GLY A 294 17.19 -0.26 -19.86
CA GLY A 294 16.10 0.69 -19.74
C GLY A 294 14.76 0.05 -19.38
N GLN A 295 14.74 -1.23 -19.01
CA GLN A 295 13.52 -1.99 -18.73
C GLN A 295 13.65 -2.86 -17.47
N ILE A 296 12.53 -3.08 -16.79
CA ILE A 296 12.36 -4.06 -15.73
C ILE A 296 11.45 -5.15 -16.26
N LYS A 297 11.94 -6.38 -16.36
CA LYS A 297 11.11 -7.56 -16.62
C LYS A 297 10.65 -8.15 -15.29
N PHE A 298 9.57 -7.60 -14.74
CA PHE A 298 9.06 -8.00 -13.43
C PHE A 298 8.60 -9.45 -13.39
N ALA A 299 7.91 -9.92 -14.44
CA ALA A 299 7.43 -11.29 -14.53
C ALA A 299 7.63 -11.84 -15.94
N ALA A 300 8.13 -13.07 -16.04
CA ALA A 300 8.50 -13.74 -17.28
C ALA A 300 7.95 -15.17 -17.34
N TRP A 301 7.34 -15.51 -18.46
CA TRP A 301 6.80 -16.85 -18.70
C TRP A 301 7.79 -17.70 -19.47
N ASN A 302 8.12 -18.87 -18.92
CA ASN A 302 8.86 -19.87 -19.65
C ASN A 302 7.89 -20.86 -20.32
N SER A 303 7.75 -20.74 -21.63
CA SER A 303 6.86 -21.63 -22.41
C SER A 303 7.35 -23.07 -22.49
N SER A 304 8.64 -23.33 -22.26
CA SER A 304 9.23 -24.68 -22.38
C SER A 304 8.88 -25.59 -21.21
N ASP A 305 8.88 -25.04 -19.99
CA ASP A 305 8.57 -25.77 -18.75
C ASP A 305 7.26 -25.31 -18.09
N ARG A 306 6.59 -24.32 -18.68
CA ARG A 306 5.31 -23.76 -18.23
C ARG A 306 5.40 -23.14 -16.83
N THR A 307 6.51 -22.51 -16.53
CA THR A 307 6.74 -21.82 -15.26
C THR A 307 6.69 -20.30 -15.40
N LEU A 308 6.29 -19.64 -14.31
CA LEU A 308 6.33 -18.19 -14.17
C LEU A 308 7.49 -17.83 -13.23
N GLY A 309 8.44 -17.05 -13.72
CA GLY A 309 9.45 -16.37 -12.91
C GLY A 309 9.05 -14.92 -12.65
N TRP A 310 9.47 -14.36 -11.53
CA TRP A 310 9.28 -12.95 -11.21
C TRP A 310 10.42 -12.40 -10.34
N LEU A 311 10.51 -11.08 -10.27
CA LEU A 311 11.50 -10.38 -9.45
C LEU A 311 11.18 -10.47 -7.97
N HIS A 312 12.22 -10.67 -7.17
CA HIS A 312 12.16 -10.67 -5.71
C HIS A 312 12.82 -9.41 -5.13
N GLY A 313 12.53 -9.13 -3.86
CA GLY A 313 13.09 -7.99 -3.13
C GLY A 313 12.43 -6.67 -3.51
N VAL A 314 13.22 -5.60 -3.54
CA VAL A 314 12.73 -4.24 -3.78
C VAL A 314 12.65 -3.96 -5.28
N VAL A 315 11.48 -3.50 -5.72
CA VAL A 315 11.23 -3.11 -7.11
C VAL A 315 10.80 -1.64 -7.13
N PRO A 316 11.73 -0.70 -7.38
CA PRO A 316 11.37 0.70 -7.52
C PRO A 316 10.54 0.90 -8.79
N LEU A 317 9.33 1.48 -8.68
CA LEU A 317 8.51 1.76 -9.87
C LEU A 317 9.01 3.05 -10.53
N PRO A 318 9.57 2.99 -11.76
CA PRO A 318 10.15 4.15 -12.41
C PRO A 318 9.08 5.11 -12.95
N ASP A 319 9.43 6.37 -13.17
CA ASP A 319 8.49 7.37 -13.69
C ASP A 319 8.03 7.06 -15.14
N ASP A 320 8.85 6.35 -15.89
CA ASP A 320 8.59 5.87 -17.24
C ASP A 320 8.01 4.43 -17.29
N PHE A 321 7.46 3.93 -16.18
CA PHE A 321 6.97 2.54 -16.04
C PHE A 321 6.05 2.08 -17.17
N ALA A 322 5.31 3.00 -17.82
CA ALA A 322 4.46 2.69 -18.96
C ALA A 322 5.22 2.03 -20.12
N THR A 323 6.52 2.36 -20.27
CA THR A 323 7.40 1.78 -21.29
C THR A 323 8.46 0.87 -20.72
N SER A 324 8.93 1.11 -19.49
CA SER A 324 10.05 0.36 -18.91
C SER A 324 9.63 -0.85 -18.07
N PHE A 325 8.44 -0.87 -17.47
CA PHE A 325 8.00 -1.95 -16.60
C PHE A 325 7.22 -3.02 -17.39
N LYS A 326 7.75 -4.24 -17.45
CA LYS A 326 7.26 -5.34 -18.30
C LYS A 326 6.85 -6.56 -17.49
N MET A 327 5.78 -7.21 -17.92
CA MET A 327 5.24 -8.42 -17.31
C MET A 327 4.57 -9.29 -18.37
N ASP A 328 4.95 -10.56 -18.49
CA ASP A 328 4.32 -11.48 -19.43
C ASP A 328 2.89 -11.83 -19.02
N PHE A 329 1.93 -11.49 -19.88
CA PHE A 329 0.53 -11.81 -19.65
C PHE A 329 0.17 -13.19 -20.21
N LEU A 330 -0.64 -13.91 -19.44
CA LEU A 330 -1.02 -15.29 -19.63
C LEU A 330 -2.51 -15.43 -19.85
N THR A 331 -2.91 -16.51 -20.49
CA THR A 331 -4.30 -16.99 -20.54
C THR A 331 -4.37 -18.44 -20.12
N TYR A 332 -5.51 -18.84 -19.59
CA TYR A 332 -5.77 -20.23 -19.25
C TYR A 332 -6.31 -20.95 -20.49
N ASP A 333 -5.70 -22.07 -20.84
CA ASP A 333 -6.05 -22.82 -22.07
C ASP A 333 -7.10 -23.92 -21.81
N GLY A 334 -7.45 -24.16 -20.54
CA GLY A 334 -8.46 -25.15 -20.15
C GLY A 334 -9.90 -24.63 -20.21
N SER A 335 -10.84 -25.44 -19.75
CA SER A 335 -12.24 -25.04 -19.68
C SER A 335 -12.42 -23.97 -18.60
N THR A 336 -13.24 -22.95 -18.87
CA THR A 336 -13.57 -21.93 -17.86
C THR A 336 -14.21 -22.51 -16.61
N SER A 337 -14.86 -23.67 -16.75
CA SER A 337 -15.53 -24.41 -15.69
C SER A 337 -14.65 -25.41 -14.94
N ASP A 338 -13.36 -25.53 -15.29
CA ASP A 338 -12.45 -26.43 -14.58
C ASP A 338 -12.40 -26.04 -13.08
N PRO A 339 -12.07 -26.97 -12.17
CA PRO A 339 -11.86 -26.63 -10.76
C PRO A 339 -10.77 -25.55 -10.58
N PRO A 340 -10.87 -24.66 -9.59
CA PRO A 340 -9.89 -23.60 -9.32
C PRO A 340 -8.64 -24.14 -8.60
N THR A 341 -8.01 -25.16 -9.17
CA THR A 341 -6.74 -25.72 -8.67
C THR A 341 -5.56 -25.16 -9.48
N LEU A 342 -4.35 -25.29 -8.93
CA LEU A 342 -3.13 -25.04 -9.70
C LEU A 342 -3.15 -25.88 -10.97
N SER A 343 -2.74 -25.28 -12.08
CA SER A 343 -2.74 -25.90 -13.40
C SER A 343 -1.58 -25.36 -14.21
N ASP A 344 -1.05 -26.21 -15.07
CA ASP A 344 -0.02 -25.87 -16.05
C ASP A 344 -0.63 -25.54 -17.43
N ASN A 345 -1.96 -25.53 -17.55
CA ASN A 345 -2.66 -25.17 -18.79
C ASN A 345 -2.72 -23.64 -18.96
N TRP A 346 -1.56 -23.02 -19.04
CA TRP A 346 -1.43 -21.60 -19.28
C TRP A 346 -0.49 -21.35 -20.45
N SER A 347 -0.80 -20.31 -21.22
CA SER A 347 0.01 -19.87 -22.34
C SER A 347 0.23 -18.36 -22.28
N TYR A 348 1.37 -17.93 -22.82
CA TYR A 348 1.68 -16.52 -23.01
C TYR A 348 0.81 -15.93 -24.12
N ILE A 349 0.16 -14.79 -23.87
CA ILE A 349 -0.74 -14.16 -24.86
C ILE A 349 0.01 -13.33 -25.92
N GLY A 350 1.35 -13.37 -25.91
CA GLY A 350 2.18 -12.58 -26.83
C GLY A 350 2.39 -11.13 -26.41
N LYS A 351 2.06 -10.76 -25.17
CA LYS A 351 2.17 -9.39 -24.64
C LYS A 351 2.92 -9.34 -23.32
N ASP A 352 3.89 -8.44 -23.24
CA ASP A 352 4.60 -8.08 -22.01
C ASP A 352 4.27 -6.67 -21.49
N SER A 353 3.27 -6.05 -22.12
CA SER A 353 2.72 -4.74 -21.80
C SER A 353 1.20 -4.82 -21.77
N TRP A 354 0.58 -3.85 -21.11
CA TRP A 354 -0.86 -3.81 -20.90
C TRP A 354 -1.57 -2.97 -21.96
N ASP A 355 -2.78 -3.40 -22.34
CA ASP A 355 -3.68 -2.61 -23.18
C ASP A 355 -4.41 -1.53 -22.35
N GLY A 356 -4.48 -1.70 -21.02
CA GLY A 356 -4.97 -0.67 -20.13
C GLY A 356 -4.42 -0.79 -18.71
N PHE A 357 -4.38 0.34 -18.02
CA PHE A 357 -3.67 0.46 -16.75
C PHE A 357 -4.30 1.47 -15.80
N GLN A 358 -4.24 1.15 -14.51
CA GLN A 358 -4.59 2.06 -13.43
C GLN A 358 -3.50 2.17 -12.38
N MET A 359 -3.32 3.39 -11.90
CA MET A 359 -2.60 3.67 -10.66
C MET A 359 -3.34 4.79 -9.97
N PHE A 360 -3.89 4.50 -8.79
CA PHE A 360 -4.58 5.46 -7.94
C PHE A 360 -3.92 5.52 -6.58
N PHE A 361 -4.07 6.67 -5.91
CA PHE A 361 -3.57 6.91 -4.55
C PHE A 361 -2.04 6.82 -4.45
N ALA A 362 -1.35 6.87 -5.60
CA ALA A 362 0.09 6.84 -5.69
C ALA A 362 0.60 7.37 -7.03
N THR A 363 1.86 7.77 -7.02
CA THR A 363 2.65 8.05 -8.21
C THR A 363 3.92 7.19 -8.23
N PRO A 364 4.52 6.92 -9.40
CA PRO A 364 5.82 6.26 -9.46
C PRO A 364 6.89 7.11 -8.76
N LEU A 365 8.06 6.51 -8.55
CA LEU A 365 9.22 7.25 -8.05
C LEU A 365 9.68 8.27 -9.10
N THR A 366 10.06 9.46 -8.64
CA THR A 366 10.68 10.47 -9.50
C THR A 366 12.10 10.02 -9.92
N LYS A 367 12.61 10.54 -11.04
CA LYS A 367 14.01 10.32 -11.45
C LYS A 367 15.02 10.63 -10.34
N ALA A 368 14.78 11.69 -9.56
CA ALA A 368 15.64 12.04 -8.43
C ALA A 368 15.60 10.99 -7.30
N GLN A 369 14.46 10.35 -7.07
CA GLN A 369 14.36 9.23 -6.11
C GLN A 369 15.04 7.97 -6.66
N MET A 370 14.83 7.66 -7.94
CA MET A 370 15.51 6.54 -8.62
C MET A 370 17.04 6.70 -8.58
N ALA A 371 17.56 7.87 -8.91
CA ALA A 371 19.00 8.16 -8.86
C ALA A 371 19.58 7.97 -7.44
N ARG A 372 18.83 8.31 -6.38
CA ARG A 372 19.24 8.04 -4.99
C ARG A 372 19.35 6.56 -4.67
N LEU A 373 18.61 5.69 -5.37
CA LEU A 373 18.71 4.23 -5.26
C LEU A 373 19.84 3.65 -6.16
N GLY A 374 20.47 4.46 -7.01
CA GLY A 374 21.39 3.99 -8.04
C GLY A 374 20.70 3.44 -9.29
N MET A 375 19.49 3.91 -9.58
CA MET A 375 18.68 3.49 -10.73
C MET A 375 18.52 4.62 -11.77
N GLY A 376 18.76 4.27 -13.03
CA GLY A 376 18.87 5.20 -14.15
C GLY A 376 20.23 5.89 -14.22
N ASP A 377 20.43 6.71 -15.25
CA ASP A 377 21.65 7.50 -15.40
C ASP A 377 21.83 8.42 -14.19
N GLU A 378 23.07 8.50 -13.67
CA GLU A 378 23.43 9.46 -12.64
C GLU A 378 23.00 10.86 -13.09
N TRP A 379 22.40 11.61 -12.16
CA TRP A 379 21.97 12.99 -12.29
C TRP A 379 22.53 13.69 -13.54
N ASP A 380 21.68 13.93 -14.54
CA ASP A 380 21.98 14.97 -15.51
C ASP A 380 22.05 16.29 -14.74
N LEU A 381 23.26 16.63 -14.29
CA LEU A 381 23.56 17.82 -13.50
C LEU A 381 23.22 19.12 -14.26
N THR A 382 22.82 19.03 -15.54
CA THR A 382 22.33 20.19 -16.30
C THR A 382 20.96 20.68 -15.84
N TYR A 383 20.15 19.86 -15.13
CA TYR A 383 18.83 20.28 -14.64
C TYR A 383 18.84 20.92 -13.24
N ILE A 384 19.98 20.87 -12.54
CA ILE A 384 20.16 21.62 -11.30
C ILE A 384 20.82 22.93 -11.69
N GLY A 385 20.02 24.00 -11.79
CA GLY A 385 20.55 25.35 -11.99
C GLY A 385 21.72 25.61 -11.04
N GLU A 386 22.72 26.35 -11.52
CA GLU A 386 24.08 26.52 -10.97
C GLU A 386 24.18 26.76 -9.44
N ALA A 387 23.10 27.10 -8.76
CA ALA A 387 23.02 27.28 -7.31
C ALA A 387 23.23 26.01 -6.47
N CYS A 388 22.99 24.79 -6.98
CA CYS A 388 23.08 23.57 -6.16
C CYS A 388 24.40 22.78 -6.30
N VAL A 389 25.16 22.95 -7.39
CA VAL A 389 26.44 22.25 -7.60
C VAL A 389 27.52 22.71 -6.62
N ILE A 390 27.41 23.96 -6.12
CA ILE A 390 28.38 24.55 -5.18
C ILE A 390 28.32 23.85 -3.80
N CYS A 391 27.18 23.29 -3.40
CA CYS A 391 27.03 22.64 -2.10
C CYS A 391 27.37 21.14 -2.09
N HIS A 392 27.42 20.47 -3.25
CA HIS A 392 27.48 19.00 -3.33
C HIS A 392 28.71 18.42 -4.04
N THR A 393 29.64 19.25 -4.53
CA THR A 393 30.91 18.77 -5.12
C THR A 393 32.05 18.56 -4.12
N TRP A 394 31.82 18.80 -2.82
CA TRP A 394 32.82 18.49 -1.78
C TRP A 394 32.57 17.11 -1.17
N THR A 395 33.13 16.09 -1.79
CA THR A 395 33.52 14.85 -1.11
C THR A 395 34.49 15.21 0.02
N VAL A 396 34.01 15.32 1.26
CA VAL A 396 34.87 15.49 2.45
C VAL A 396 35.04 14.15 3.13
N SER A 397 36.21 13.56 2.91
CA SER A 397 36.75 12.43 3.67
C SER A 397 37.03 12.88 5.10
N TYR A 398 36.34 12.29 6.08
CA TYR A 398 36.67 12.45 7.49
C TYR A 398 37.75 11.42 7.87
N ARG A 399 38.84 11.86 8.51
CA ARG A 399 39.77 10.99 9.24
C ARG A 399 39.47 11.09 10.73
N GLU A 400 39.34 9.95 11.40
CA GLU A 400 39.24 9.88 12.86
C GLU A 400 40.51 10.45 13.51
N THR A 401 40.35 11.46 14.37
CA THR A 401 41.36 11.84 15.36
C THR A 401 40.79 11.51 16.74
N GLY A 402 41.50 10.70 17.52
CA GLY A 402 41.01 10.03 18.73
C GLY A 402 40.63 10.94 19.92
N HIS A 403 39.56 11.73 19.79
CA HIS A 403 38.83 12.34 20.91
C HIS A 403 37.33 12.34 20.65
N ARG A 404 36.56 11.95 21.68
CA ARG A 404 35.09 11.88 21.66
C ARG A 404 34.53 13.31 21.67
N ASN A 405 33.93 13.74 20.56
CA ASN A 405 33.02 14.90 20.41
C ASN A 405 33.57 16.23 19.86
N THR A 406 34.56 16.24 18.95
CA THR A 406 34.85 17.43 18.13
C THR A 406 35.11 17.06 16.66
N ILE A 407 34.27 17.57 15.76
CA ILE A 407 34.50 17.58 14.31
C ILE A 407 34.93 19.01 13.94
N ASN A 408 36.18 19.20 13.55
CA ASN A 408 36.64 20.46 12.96
C ASN A 408 36.80 20.28 11.45
N SER A 409 36.25 21.20 10.66
CA SER A 409 36.51 21.28 9.22
C SER A 409 37.97 21.65 8.95
N ALA A 410 38.64 20.97 8.01
CA ALA A 410 40.06 21.16 7.74
C ALA A 410 40.42 22.43 6.93
N TYR A 411 39.49 23.35 6.67
CA TYR A 411 39.81 24.64 6.05
C TYR A 411 39.20 25.81 6.84
N ALA A 412 40.10 26.68 7.29
CA ALA A 412 39.81 27.90 8.02
C ALA A 412 39.29 29.00 7.08
N GLY A 413 38.21 29.66 7.51
CA GLY A 413 37.70 30.92 6.95
C GLY A 413 36.23 31.13 7.32
N ALA A 414 35.92 32.21 8.04
CA ALA A 414 34.52 32.58 8.30
C ALA A 414 33.79 32.87 6.97
N PRO A 415 32.50 32.49 6.83
CA PRO A 415 31.77 32.74 5.59
C PRO A 415 31.65 34.25 5.33
N SER A 416 31.97 34.67 4.10
CA SER A 416 31.68 36.02 3.62
C SER A 416 30.34 36.00 2.87
N TYR A 417 29.41 36.85 3.28
CA TYR A 417 28.13 37.03 2.60
C TYR A 417 28.28 38.11 1.50
N PRO A 418 27.58 37.98 0.37
CA PRO A 418 27.43 39.10 -0.57
C PRO A 418 26.83 40.30 0.15
N GLY A 419 27.30 41.51 -0.17
CA GLY A 419 26.73 42.73 0.37
C GLY A 419 25.22 42.81 0.10
N ASN A 420 24.45 42.97 1.18
CA ASN A 420 22.99 43.21 1.20
C ASN A 420 22.04 41.99 1.14
N THR A 421 22.40 40.83 1.66
CA THR A 421 21.39 39.78 1.93
C THR A 421 21.61 39.01 3.24
N SER A 422 20.81 39.32 4.27
CA SER A 422 20.05 38.33 5.05
C SER A 422 18.94 39.01 5.88
N PRO A 423 17.74 38.40 6.03
CA PRO A 423 16.59 39.01 6.69
C PRO A 423 16.62 38.79 8.22
N GLY A 424 16.28 39.82 9.00
CA GLY A 424 15.75 39.64 10.35
C GLY A 424 16.61 40.06 11.55
N VAL A 425 17.72 40.78 11.39
CA VAL A 425 18.46 41.35 12.53
C VAL A 425 18.12 42.83 12.69
N PRO A 426 17.56 43.29 13.83
CA PRO A 426 17.34 44.71 14.08
C PRO A 426 18.66 45.49 14.09
N ASN A 427 18.67 46.69 13.53
CA ASN A 427 19.82 47.59 13.61
C ASN A 427 20.16 47.92 15.08
N PRO A 428 21.45 48.16 15.39
CA PRO A 428 21.84 48.65 16.71
C PRO A 428 21.20 50.03 16.94
N PRO A 429 20.97 50.43 18.20
CA PRO A 429 20.47 51.77 18.55
C PRO A 429 21.27 52.86 17.82
N ALA A 430 20.62 53.98 17.47
CA ALA A 430 21.15 54.99 16.56
C ALA A 430 22.49 55.64 17.01
N ASP A 431 22.89 55.43 18.25
CA ASP A 431 24.11 55.93 18.87
C ASP A 431 25.20 54.85 19.09
N LYS A 432 25.00 53.61 18.61
CA LYS A 432 25.97 52.51 18.75
C LYS A 432 26.32 51.84 17.43
N THR A 433 27.57 51.43 17.30
CA THR A 433 28.02 50.53 16.24
C THR A 433 28.06 49.08 16.74
N TRP A 434 28.03 48.10 15.84
CA TRP A 434 28.12 46.68 16.20
C TRP A 434 29.41 46.29 16.94
N ASN A 435 30.43 47.14 16.92
CA ASN A 435 31.68 46.92 17.66
C ASN A 435 31.60 47.43 19.12
N ASP A 436 30.51 48.10 19.50
CA ASP A 436 30.29 48.69 20.83
C ASP A 436 29.32 47.84 21.71
N ILE A 437 28.91 46.67 21.22
CA ILE A 437 28.01 45.68 21.85
C ILE A 437 28.74 44.33 21.81
#